data_AF-A0AAU5DJV0-F1
#
_entry.id   AF-A0AAU5DJV0-F1
#
_cell.length_a   1.000
_cell.length_b   1.000
_cell.length_c   1.000
_cell.angle_alpha   90.00
_cell.angle_beta   90.00
_cell.angle_gamma   90.00
#
_symmetry.space_group_name_H-M   'P 1'
#
loop_
_entity.id
_entity.type
_entity.pdbx_description
1 polymer ?
#
loop_
_entity_poly.entity_id
_entity_poly.type
_entity_poly.pdbx_seq_one_letter_code
_entity_poly.pdbx_strand_id
1 'polypeptide(L)'
;MPDHLVIHCPRCPSDEVEAQLGSPEDPTAVAALACLLCGHRWHPTELPTLLAPDYDQAYGTAPALAEEELTLALWAEGINVRAQAAASGNGPGVDRGGYRLFYLRQAAYLDRAAHAMAVAARGRLITQQPADDAADAAVMAADLLLHLDLELDQVHVEGVLGADSPQWQSPDGLRGYVRQEYTAWQEWESAARRSRRDP
;
A
#
# COMPACT_ATOMS: atom_id res chain seq x y z
N MET A 1 8.01 24.55 3.82
CA MET A 1 6.64 25.00 4.15
C MET A 1 6.07 23.96 5.11
N PRO A 2 5.29 24.30 6.14
CA PRO A 2 4.69 23.26 6.95
C PRO A 2 3.66 22.55 6.07
N ASP A 3 3.90 21.25 5.82
CA ASP A 3 2.94 20.37 5.18
C ASP A 3 1.68 20.37 6.03
N HIS A 4 0.65 21.08 5.56
CA HIS A 4 -0.64 21.07 6.21
C HIS A 4 -1.18 19.64 6.08
N LEU A 5 -1.38 18.97 7.21
CA LEU A 5 -2.06 17.68 7.28
C LEU A 5 -3.42 17.82 6.57
N VAL A 6 -3.52 17.23 5.37
CA VAL A 6 -4.77 17.12 4.64
C VAL A 6 -5.49 15.89 5.19
N ILE A 7 -6.69 16.10 5.72
CA ILE A 7 -7.51 15.03 6.28
C ILE A 7 -8.52 14.62 5.21
N HIS A 8 -8.41 13.39 4.70
CA HIS A 8 -9.37 12.83 3.77
C HIS A 8 -10.53 12.18 4.51
N CYS A 9 -11.73 12.26 3.93
CA CYS A 9 -12.86 11.53 4.47
C CYS A 9 -12.71 10.02 4.23
N PRO A 10 -13.00 9.17 5.23
CA PRO A 10 -12.92 7.73 5.05
C PRO A 10 -14.01 7.16 4.12
N ARG A 11 -15.09 7.90 3.84
CA ARG A 11 -16.25 7.46 3.04
C ARG A 11 -16.41 8.09 1.66
N CYS A 12 -15.78 9.24 1.40
CA CYS A 12 -15.93 10.03 0.18
C CYS A 12 -14.52 10.41 -0.33
N PRO A 13 -14.24 10.60 -1.63
CA PRO A 13 -12.92 11.05 -2.11
C PRO A 13 -12.63 12.54 -1.81
N SER A 14 -13.36 13.13 -0.86
CA SER A 14 -13.23 14.54 -0.49
C SER A 14 -12.14 14.73 0.56
N ASP A 15 -11.35 15.78 0.39
CA ASP A 15 -10.50 16.41 1.39
C ASP A 15 -11.20 17.58 2.11
N GLU A 16 -12.38 17.99 1.63
CA GLU A 16 -13.24 18.97 2.31
C GLU A 16 -13.81 18.41 3.62
N VAL A 17 -13.03 18.53 4.69
CA VAL A 17 -13.36 18.07 6.04
C VAL A 17 -13.36 19.24 6.99
N GLU A 18 -14.44 19.40 7.77
CA GLU A 18 -14.53 20.39 8.84
C GLU A 18 -14.53 19.74 10.21
N ALA A 19 -13.91 20.41 11.19
CA ALA A 19 -14.01 20.03 12.59
C ALA A 19 -15.29 20.65 13.19
N GLN A 20 -16.23 19.81 13.59
CA GLN A 20 -17.40 20.20 14.35
C GLN A 20 -17.16 19.88 15.84
N LEU A 21 -17.32 20.87 16.70
CA LEU A 21 -17.49 20.63 18.13
C LEU A 21 -18.90 20.07 18.35
N GLY A 22 -19.03 19.04 19.19
CA GLY A 22 -20.34 18.57 19.64
C GLY A 22 -21.14 19.68 20.33
N SER A 23 -22.42 19.41 20.61
CA SER A 23 -23.33 20.41 21.18
C SER A 23 -22.71 21.15 22.38
N PRO A 24 -22.79 22.49 22.46
CA PRO A 24 -22.17 23.27 23.55
C PRO A 24 -22.75 22.94 24.94
N GLU A 25 -23.82 22.17 25.02
CA GLU A 25 -24.46 21.70 26.26
C GLU A 25 -23.86 20.39 26.79
N ASP A 26 -23.01 19.71 26.01
CA ASP A 26 -22.38 18.45 26.40
C ASP A 26 -20.89 18.65 26.76
N PRO A 27 -20.51 18.59 28.05
CA PRO A 27 -19.12 18.75 28.47
C PRO A 27 -18.21 17.58 28.06
N THR A 28 -18.77 16.51 27.48
CA THR A 28 -18.05 15.38 26.88
C THR A 28 -17.96 15.46 25.36
N ALA A 29 -18.40 16.57 24.75
CA ALA A 29 -18.33 16.80 23.31
C ALA A 29 -16.89 16.72 22.78
N VAL A 30 -16.51 15.56 22.27
CA VAL A 30 -15.25 15.36 21.54
C VAL A 30 -15.42 15.98 20.15
N ALA A 31 -14.41 16.71 19.67
CA ALA A 31 -14.40 17.22 18.31
C ALA A 31 -14.63 16.06 17.33
N ALA A 32 -15.58 16.21 16.41
CA ALA A 32 -15.85 15.28 15.33
C ALA A 32 -15.44 15.93 14.02
N LEU A 33 -14.88 15.15 13.12
CA LEU A 33 -14.61 15.55 11.74
C LEU A 33 -15.83 15.22 10.89
N ALA A 34 -16.18 16.09 9.94
CA ALA A 34 -17.31 15.91 9.04
C ALA A 34 -16.90 16.16 7.57
N CYS A 35 -17.16 15.19 6.67
CA CYS A 35 -17.01 15.41 5.21
C CYS A 35 -18.12 16.35 4.73
N LEU A 36 -17.76 17.50 4.17
CA LEU A 36 -18.72 18.47 3.63
C LEU A 36 -19.48 17.90 2.41
N LEU A 37 -18.85 16.99 1.66
CA LEU A 37 -19.45 16.38 0.49
C LEU A 37 -20.50 15.30 0.81
N CYS A 38 -20.20 14.36 1.72
CA CYS A 38 -21.05 13.20 2.00
C CYS A 38 -21.71 13.21 3.38
N GLY A 39 -21.38 14.19 4.23
CA GLY A 39 -21.94 14.34 5.59
C GLY A 39 -21.47 13.28 6.59
N HIS A 40 -20.52 12.40 6.22
CA HIS A 40 -20.00 11.40 7.15
C HIS A 40 -19.24 12.06 8.30
N ARG A 41 -19.50 11.61 9.53
CA ARG A 41 -18.86 12.09 10.75
C ARG A 41 -18.05 10.99 11.41
N TRP A 42 -16.88 11.32 11.91
CA TRP A 42 -15.98 10.41 12.64
C TRP A 42 -15.18 11.19 13.69
N HIS A 43 -14.69 10.52 14.73
CA HIS A 43 -13.82 11.15 15.72
C HIS A 43 -12.35 11.11 15.30
N PRO A 44 -11.53 12.14 15.61
CA PRO A 44 -10.09 12.10 15.37
C PRO A 44 -9.38 10.95 16.08
N THR A 45 -9.90 10.48 17.21
CA THR A 45 -9.40 9.29 17.91
C THR A 45 -9.74 7.97 17.20
N GLU A 46 -10.53 8.01 16.13
CA GLU A 46 -10.79 6.88 15.22
C GLU A 46 -9.78 6.85 14.04
N LEU A 47 -8.73 7.68 14.09
CA LEU A 47 -7.56 7.59 13.20
C LEU A 47 -6.87 6.22 13.35
N PRO A 48 -6.25 5.70 12.27
CA PRO A 48 -6.11 4.27 12.08
C PRO A 48 -5.30 3.62 13.20
N THR A 49 -5.85 2.54 13.74
CA THR A 49 -5.18 1.60 14.66
C THR A 49 -3.94 0.94 14.04
N LEU A 50 -3.65 1.23 12.77
CA LEU A 50 -2.62 0.68 11.91
C LEU A 50 -1.45 1.68 11.79
N LEU A 51 -0.27 1.29 12.26
CA LEU A 51 0.98 2.06 12.16
C LEU A 51 1.61 1.83 10.78
N ALA A 52 0.85 2.04 9.73
CA ALA A 52 1.30 1.92 8.35
C ALA A 52 1.09 3.26 7.61
N PRO A 53 1.94 3.58 6.62
CA PRO A 53 1.70 4.74 5.76
C PRO A 53 0.30 4.68 5.15
N ASP A 54 -0.34 5.85 5.04
CA ASP A 54 -1.59 5.92 4.29
C ASP A 54 -1.35 5.69 2.79
N TYR A 55 -2.43 5.60 2.02
CA TYR A 55 -2.36 5.28 0.60
C TYR A 55 -1.53 6.30 -0.20
N ASP A 56 -1.71 7.59 0.09
CA ASP A 56 -1.07 8.67 -0.67
C ASP A 56 0.41 8.81 -0.29
N GLN A 57 0.74 8.62 0.98
CA GLN A 57 2.12 8.54 1.46
C GLN A 57 2.88 7.39 0.79
N ALA A 58 2.26 6.21 0.70
CA ALA A 58 2.92 5.03 0.12
C ALA A 58 3.06 5.09 -1.40
N TYR A 59 2.06 5.63 -2.10
CA TYR A 59 1.96 5.49 -3.56
C TYR A 59 1.95 6.81 -4.32
N GLY A 60 2.08 7.96 -3.66
CA GLY A 60 2.05 9.28 -4.31
C GLY A 60 3.11 9.47 -5.39
N THR A 61 4.19 8.68 -5.37
CA THR A 61 5.24 8.68 -6.41
C THR A 61 5.28 7.40 -7.25
N ALA A 62 4.34 6.48 -7.04
CA ALA A 62 4.30 5.21 -7.76
C ALA A 62 3.93 5.43 -9.25
N PRO A 63 4.51 4.65 -10.18
CA PRO A 63 4.22 4.76 -11.61
C PRO A 63 2.75 4.44 -11.91
N ALA A 64 2.22 4.88 -13.05
CA ALA A 64 0.82 4.61 -13.40
C ALA A 64 0.53 3.10 -13.45
N LEU A 65 -0.70 2.69 -13.12
CA LEU A 65 -1.07 1.25 -13.05
C LEU A 65 -0.74 0.50 -14.35
N ALA A 66 -1.04 1.06 -15.52
CA ALA A 66 -0.75 0.43 -16.80
C ALA A 66 0.77 0.27 -17.07
N GLU A 67 1.59 1.24 -16.63
CA GLU A 67 3.05 1.17 -16.75
C GLU A 67 3.64 0.10 -15.81
N GLU A 68 3.10 0.02 -14.59
CA GLU A 68 3.48 -0.98 -13.61
C GLU A 68 3.09 -2.39 -14.06
N GLU A 69 1.88 -2.56 -14.61
CA GLU A 69 1.40 -3.83 -15.16
C GLU A 69 2.32 -4.35 -16.27
N LEU A 70 2.67 -3.50 -17.24
CA LEU A 70 3.62 -3.86 -18.30
C LEU A 70 4.99 -4.23 -17.72
N THR A 71 5.48 -3.46 -16.74
CA THR A 71 6.77 -3.72 -16.09
C THR A 71 6.77 -5.07 -15.37
N LEU A 72 5.71 -5.38 -14.63
CA LEU A 72 5.54 -6.66 -13.94
C LEU A 72 5.45 -7.83 -14.93
N ALA A 73 4.74 -7.67 -16.05
CA ALA A 73 4.67 -8.69 -17.08
C ALA A 73 6.05 -9.01 -17.68
N LEU A 74 6.84 -7.97 -18.00
CA LEU A 74 8.21 -8.14 -18.51
C LEU A 74 9.14 -8.79 -17.48
N TRP A 75 8.98 -8.45 -16.20
CA TRP A 75 9.73 -9.08 -15.12
C TRP A 75 9.37 -10.55 -14.92
N ALA A 76 8.08 -10.89 -14.93
CA ALA A 76 7.61 -12.26 -14.80
C ALA A 76 8.19 -13.15 -15.92
N GLU A 77 8.18 -12.66 -17.16
CA GLU A 77 8.80 -13.36 -18.30
C GLU A 77 10.32 -13.54 -18.08
N GLY A 78 11.03 -12.49 -17.68
CA GLY A 78 12.46 -12.57 -17.39
C GLY A 78 12.81 -13.50 -16.23
N ILE A 79 11.93 -13.61 -15.22
CA ILE A 79 12.06 -14.58 -14.13
C ILE A 79 11.92 -16.01 -14.67
N ASN A 80 10.89 -16.28 -15.47
CA ASN A 80 10.65 -17.60 -16.06
C ASN A 80 11.81 -18.05 -16.95
N VAL A 81 12.31 -17.18 -17.82
CA VAL A 81 13.45 -17.46 -18.69
C VAL A 81 14.70 -17.82 -17.88
N ARG A 82 14.99 -17.07 -16.81
CA ARG A 82 16.14 -17.36 -15.94
C ARG A 82 15.96 -18.63 -15.11
N ALA A 83 14.76 -18.90 -14.64
CA ALA A 83 14.45 -20.15 -13.96
C ALA A 83 14.67 -21.36 -14.90
N GLN A 84 14.26 -21.26 -16.17
CA GLN A 84 14.49 -22.29 -17.17
C GLN A 84 15.98 -22.43 -17.55
N ALA A 85 16.70 -21.32 -17.68
CA ALA A 85 18.14 -21.33 -17.92
C ALA A 85 18.90 -22.01 -16.77
N ALA A 86 18.52 -21.72 -15.52
CA ALA A 86 19.07 -22.38 -14.33
C ALA A 86 18.75 -23.88 -14.30
N ALA A 87 17.50 -24.27 -14.56
CA ALA A 87 17.09 -25.67 -14.61
C ALA A 87 17.82 -26.47 -15.70
N SER A 88 18.21 -25.83 -16.79
CA SER A 88 18.96 -26.43 -17.90
C SER A 88 20.49 -26.28 -17.79
N GLY A 89 21.00 -25.68 -16.69
CA GLY A 89 22.43 -25.48 -16.45
C GLY A 89 23.07 -24.39 -17.34
N ASN A 90 22.28 -23.58 -18.03
CA ASN A 90 22.72 -22.57 -18.99
C ASN A 90 22.85 -21.16 -18.38
N GLY A 91 22.76 -21.02 -17.07
CA GLY A 91 22.96 -19.75 -16.38
C GLY A 91 22.52 -19.76 -14.91
N PRO A 92 22.78 -18.68 -14.16
CA PRO A 92 22.29 -18.53 -12.81
C PRO A 92 20.77 -18.24 -12.80
N GLY A 93 20.09 -18.69 -11.75
CA GLY A 93 18.70 -18.32 -11.48
C GLY A 93 18.58 -16.87 -10.99
N VAL A 94 17.35 -16.42 -10.78
CA VAL A 94 17.07 -15.13 -10.13
C VAL A 94 17.46 -15.24 -8.65
N ASP A 95 18.10 -14.20 -8.13
CA ASP A 95 18.46 -14.14 -6.72
C ASP A 95 17.22 -13.88 -5.85
N ARG A 96 17.30 -14.23 -4.57
CA ARG A 96 16.16 -14.09 -3.65
C ARG A 96 15.69 -12.63 -3.53
N GLY A 97 16.62 -11.67 -3.59
CA GLY A 97 16.29 -10.24 -3.58
C GLY A 97 15.48 -9.80 -4.80
N GLY A 98 15.82 -10.28 -6.00
CA GLY A 98 15.05 -10.01 -7.21
C GLY A 98 13.64 -10.61 -7.17
N TYR A 99 13.48 -11.82 -6.61
CA TYR A 99 12.17 -12.43 -6.39
C TYR A 99 11.32 -11.62 -5.40
N ARG A 100 11.89 -11.24 -4.24
CA ARG A 100 11.17 -10.45 -3.24
C ARG A 100 10.68 -9.12 -3.82
N LEU A 101 11.55 -8.41 -4.55
CA LEU A 101 11.19 -7.13 -5.14
C LEU A 101 10.04 -7.26 -6.16
N PHE A 102 10.03 -8.34 -6.94
CA PHE A 102 8.90 -8.63 -7.83
C PHE A 102 7.60 -8.77 -7.04
N TYR A 103 7.57 -9.57 -5.97
CA TYR A 103 6.38 -9.77 -5.15
C TYR A 103 5.94 -8.50 -4.42
N LEU A 104 6.88 -7.69 -3.93
CA LEU A 104 6.57 -6.39 -3.32
C LEU A 104 5.86 -5.47 -4.32
N ARG A 105 6.41 -5.33 -5.54
CA ARG A 105 5.82 -4.48 -6.58
C ARG A 105 4.47 -5.04 -7.06
N GLN A 106 4.33 -6.35 -7.16
CA GLN A 106 3.07 -7.01 -7.50
C GLN A 106 1.99 -6.75 -6.43
N ALA A 107 2.33 -6.92 -5.15
CA ALA A 107 1.40 -6.66 -4.05
C ALA A 107 0.99 -5.18 -3.99
N ALA A 108 1.94 -4.26 -4.16
CA ALA A 108 1.68 -2.82 -4.24
C ALA A 108 0.78 -2.46 -5.44
N TYR A 109 1.03 -3.06 -6.61
CA TYR A 109 0.16 -2.88 -7.78
C TYR A 109 -1.27 -3.31 -7.48
N LEU A 110 -1.46 -4.48 -6.86
CA LEU A 110 -2.80 -4.99 -6.54
C LEU A 110 -3.49 -4.16 -5.45
N ASP A 111 -2.77 -3.68 -4.42
CA ASP A 111 -3.34 -2.76 -3.42
C ASP A 111 -3.83 -1.44 -4.06
N ARG A 112 -3.06 -0.91 -5.02
CA ARG A 112 -3.44 0.28 -5.80
C ARG A 112 -4.62 0.04 -6.74
N ALA A 113 -4.65 -1.11 -7.41
CA ALA A 113 -5.79 -1.50 -8.24
C ALA A 113 -7.06 -1.68 -7.41
N ALA A 114 -6.96 -2.32 -6.24
CA ALA A 114 -8.06 -2.47 -5.29
C ALA A 114 -8.57 -1.11 -4.79
N HIS A 115 -7.68 -0.17 -4.47
CA HIS A 115 -8.06 1.18 -4.12
C HIS A 115 -8.83 1.88 -5.26
N ALA A 116 -8.34 1.79 -6.49
CA ALA A 116 -9.02 2.37 -7.66
C ALA A 116 -10.43 1.77 -7.87
N MET A 117 -10.58 0.45 -7.72
CA MET A 117 -11.88 -0.22 -7.79
C MET A 117 -12.81 0.21 -6.65
N ALA A 118 -12.30 0.35 -5.43
CA ALA A 118 -13.09 0.86 -4.30
C ALA A 118 -13.59 2.30 -4.55
N VAL A 119 -12.75 3.17 -5.11
CA VAL A 119 -13.15 4.53 -5.51
C VAL A 119 -14.23 4.48 -6.60
N ALA A 120 -14.07 3.64 -7.62
CA ALA A 120 -15.05 3.48 -8.69
C ALA A 120 -16.40 2.94 -8.19
N ALA A 121 -16.39 1.98 -7.27
CA ALA A 121 -17.60 1.43 -6.63
C ALA A 121 -18.32 2.48 -5.78
N ARG A 122 -17.57 3.25 -4.97
CA ARG A 122 -18.13 4.40 -4.22
C ARG A 122 -18.76 5.45 -5.14
N GLY A 123 -18.14 5.68 -6.29
CA GLY A 123 -18.66 6.53 -7.37
C GLY A 123 -19.81 5.92 -8.18
N ARG A 124 -20.23 4.68 -7.88
CA ARG A 124 -21.26 3.92 -8.61
C ARG A 124 -20.96 3.69 -10.09
N LEU A 125 -19.68 3.72 -10.48
CA LEU A 125 -19.24 3.40 -11.84
C LEU A 125 -19.18 1.89 -12.09
N ILE A 126 -18.95 1.13 -11.02
CA ILE A 126 -18.98 -0.33 -10.98
C ILE A 126 -19.83 -0.79 -9.80
N THR A 127 -20.16 -2.08 -9.77
CA THR A 127 -20.82 -2.70 -8.60
C THR A 127 -19.83 -2.93 -7.47
N GLN A 128 -20.33 -3.29 -6.29
CA GLN A 128 -19.48 -3.58 -5.13
C GLN A 128 -18.65 -4.86 -5.33
N GLN A 129 -19.20 -5.87 -6.02
CA GLN A 129 -18.55 -7.18 -6.17
C GLN A 129 -17.15 -7.11 -6.81
N PRO A 130 -16.91 -6.43 -7.95
CA PRO A 130 -15.55 -6.29 -8.49
C PRO A 130 -14.58 -5.54 -7.57
N ALA A 131 -15.07 -4.63 -6.73
CA ALA A 131 -14.23 -3.94 -5.75
C ALA A 131 -13.83 -4.87 -4.60
N ASP A 132 -14.75 -5.73 -4.16
CA ASP A 132 -14.48 -6.75 -3.15
C ASP A 132 -13.49 -7.81 -3.70
N ASP A 133 -13.70 -8.28 -4.93
CA ASP A 133 -12.79 -9.24 -5.59
C ASP A 133 -11.36 -8.67 -5.72
N ALA A 134 -11.23 -7.39 -6.06
CA ALA A 134 -9.94 -6.71 -6.14
C ALA A 134 -9.29 -6.54 -4.75
N ALA A 135 -10.08 -6.26 -3.71
CA ALA A 135 -9.59 -6.19 -2.34
C ALA A 135 -9.07 -7.56 -1.86
N ASP A 136 -9.78 -8.64 -2.13
CA ASP A 136 -9.35 -10.00 -1.80
C ASP A 136 -8.05 -10.36 -2.53
N ALA A 137 -7.91 -10.00 -3.81
CA ALA A 137 -6.67 -10.20 -4.56
C ALA A 137 -5.49 -9.44 -3.95
N ALA A 138 -5.69 -8.19 -3.52
CA ALA A 138 -4.66 -7.41 -2.84
C ALA A 138 -4.25 -8.04 -1.50
N VAL A 139 -5.22 -8.53 -0.72
CA VAL A 139 -4.97 -9.21 0.56
C VAL A 139 -4.18 -10.50 0.36
N MET A 140 -4.55 -11.33 -0.62
CA MET A 140 -3.81 -12.57 -0.92
C MET A 140 -2.36 -12.30 -1.35
N ALA A 141 -2.14 -11.25 -2.16
CA ALA A 141 -0.78 -10.88 -2.59
C ALA A 141 0.06 -10.33 -1.43
N ALA A 142 -0.55 -9.54 -0.55
CA ALA A 142 0.08 -9.04 0.67
C ALA A 142 0.44 -10.18 1.64
N ASP A 143 -0.46 -11.14 1.82
CA ASP A 143 -0.22 -12.33 2.64
C ASP A 143 0.92 -13.18 2.10
N LEU A 144 0.97 -13.39 0.78
CA LEU A 144 2.07 -14.10 0.13
C LEU A 144 3.41 -13.41 0.35
N LEU A 145 3.47 -12.07 0.20
CA LEU A 145 4.68 -11.30 0.46
C LEU A 145 5.12 -11.43 1.93
N LEU A 146 4.18 -11.31 2.87
CA LEU A 146 4.48 -11.43 4.30
C LEU A 146 5.06 -12.80 4.65
N HIS A 147 4.45 -13.88 4.13
CA HIS A 147 4.96 -15.23 4.33
C HIS A 147 6.35 -15.42 3.72
N LEU A 148 6.60 -14.90 2.51
CA LEU A 148 7.92 -14.93 1.89
C LEU A 148 8.97 -14.23 2.77
N ASP A 149 8.62 -13.09 3.36
CA ASP A 149 9.54 -12.34 4.22
C ASP A 149 9.83 -13.05 5.54
N LEU A 150 8.82 -13.69 6.13
CA LEU A 150 8.97 -14.51 7.34
C LEU A 150 9.80 -15.78 7.08
N GLU A 151 9.63 -16.43 5.93
CA GLU A 151 10.34 -17.68 5.60
C GLU A 151 11.79 -17.45 5.14
N LEU A 152 12.04 -16.37 4.42
CA LEU A 152 13.33 -16.13 3.79
C LEU A 152 14.30 -15.37 4.71
N ASP A 153 13.83 -14.81 5.82
CA ASP A 153 14.58 -13.89 6.71
C ASP A 153 15.23 -12.76 5.89
N GLN A 154 14.51 -12.29 4.86
CA GLN A 154 15.00 -11.29 3.92
C GLN A 154 14.20 -10.02 4.04
N VAL A 155 14.64 -9.15 4.95
CA VAL A 155 14.16 -7.78 5.00
C VAL A 155 15.11 -6.93 4.15
N HIS A 156 14.58 -6.25 3.12
CA HIS A 156 15.41 -5.37 2.28
C HIS A 156 15.79 -4.07 3.03
N VAL A 157 14.87 -3.57 3.88
CA VAL A 157 15.02 -2.42 4.76
C VAL A 157 14.10 -2.64 5.96
N GLU A 158 14.58 -2.50 7.20
CA GLU A 158 13.71 -2.57 8.39
C GLU A 158 12.64 -1.48 8.33
N GLY A 159 11.39 -1.86 8.07
CA GLY A 159 10.25 -0.99 8.30
C GLY A 159 10.05 -0.71 9.80
N VAL A 160 9.17 0.24 10.12
CA VAL A 160 8.89 0.64 11.52
C VAL A 160 8.45 -0.55 12.38
N LEU A 161 7.75 -1.50 11.76
CA LEU A 161 7.36 -2.76 12.37
C LEU A 161 7.92 -3.93 11.56
N GLY A 162 8.37 -4.98 12.25
CA GLY A 162 8.80 -6.23 11.63
C GLY A 162 7.64 -6.99 10.97
N ALA A 163 7.99 -7.92 10.08
CA ALA A 163 7.03 -8.84 9.44
C ALA A 163 6.28 -9.73 10.46
N ASP A 164 6.83 -9.93 11.65
CA ASP A 164 6.22 -10.71 12.74
C ASP A 164 5.19 -9.91 13.58
N SER A 165 4.97 -8.63 13.25
CA SER A 165 4.04 -7.79 14.00
C SER A 165 2.61 -8.34 13.95
N PRO A 166 1.91 -8.46 15.11
CA PRO A 166 0.53 -8.95 15.16
C PRO A 166 -0.46 -8.01 14.44
N GLN A 167 -0.05 -6.76 14.18
CA GLN A 167 -0.87 -5.78 13.47
C GLN A 167 -1.18 -6.19 12.02
N TRP A 168 -0.36 -7.07 11.43
CA TRP A 168 -0.51 -7.56 10.06
C TRP A 168 -1.53 -8.69 9.92
N GLN A 169 -2.11 -9.20 11.02
CA GLN A 169 -3.00 -10.37 10.99
C GLN A 169 -4.43 -10.08 10.50
N SER A 170 -4.72 -8.85 10.07
CA SER A 170 -6.02 -8.47 9.50
C SER A 170 -5.88 -8.09 8.02
N PRO A 171 -6.95 -8.13 7.21
CA PRO A 171 -6.89 -7.71 5.80
C PRO A 171 -6.33 -6.29 5.62
N ASP A 172 -6.75 -5.34 6.45
CA ASP A 172 -6.22 -3.97 6.43
C ASP A 172 -4.76 -3.92 6.92
N GLY A 173 -4.41 -4.78 7.87
CA GLY A 173 -3.04 -5.01 8.34
C GLY A 173 -2.10 -5.46 7.23
N LEU A 174 -2.47 -6.51 6.48
CA LEU A 174 -1.71 -7.03 5.36
C LEU A 174 -1.47 -5.96 4.29
N ARG A 175 -2.50 -5.18 3.95
CA ARG A 175 -2.37 -4.07 3.01
C ARG A 175 -1.49 -2.94 3.57
N GLY A 176 -1.57 -2.68 4.87
CA GLY A 176 -0.68 -1.75 5.58
C GLY A 176 0.78 -2.19 5.55
N TYR A 177 1.04 -3.49 5.70
CA TYR A 177 2.37 -4.07 5.58
C TYR A 177 2.99 -3.78 4.20
N VAL A 178 2.24 -4.03 3.12
CA VAL A 178 2.70 -3.73 1.75
C VAL A 178 3.06 -2.25 1.59
N ARG A 179 2.25 -1.34 2.13
CA ARG A 179 2.52 0.10 2.07
C ARG A 179 3.79 0.49 2.81
N GLN A 180 4.03 -0.08 3.99
CA GLN A 180 5.28 0.13 4.74
C GLN A 180 6.48 -0.33 3.91
N GLU A 181 6.46 -1.57 3.44
CA GLU A 181 7.58 -2.16 2.71
C GLU A 181 7.85 -1.45 1.39
N TYR A 182 6.79 -1.04 0.69
CA TYR A 182 6.90 -0.30 -0.57
C TYR A 182 7.50 1.10 -0.34
N THR A 183 7.06 1.80 0.71
CA THR A 183 7.61 3.12 1.08
C THR A 183 9.09 3.01 1.42
N ALA A 184 9.47 2.06 2.28
CA ALA A 184 10.86 1.83 2.69
C ALA A 184 11.75 1.51 1.47
N TRP A 185 11.25 0.70 0.54
CA TRP A 185 11.94 0.40 -0.71
C TRP A 185 12.14 1.66 -1.60
N GLN A 186 11.11 2.48 -1.78
CA GLN A 186 11.20 3.70 -2.59
C GLN A 186 12.20 4.70 -2.01
N GLU A 187 12.24 4.86 -0.68
CA GLU A 187 13.18 5.72 0.00
C GLU A 187 14.63 5.25 -0.18
N TRP A 188 14.86 3.95 0.00
CA TRP A 188 16.16 3.33 -0.24
C TRP A 188 16.61 3.46 -1.70
N GLU A 189 15.73 3.18 -2.67
CA GLU A 189 16.05 3.31 -4.10
C GLU A 189 16.42 4.76 -4.44
N SER A 190 15.65 5.71 -3.92
CA SER A 190 15.90 7.14 -4.12
C SER A 190 17.23 7.58 -3.52
N ALA A 191 17.58 7.10 -2.31
CA ALA A 191 18.87 7.36 -1.69
C ALA A 191 20.02 6.75 -2.51
N ALA A 192 19.90 5.48 -2.93
CA ALA A 192 20.89 4.81 -3.75
C ALA A 192 21.13 5.51 -5.09
N ARG A 193 20.07 6.03 -5.73
CA ARG A 193 20.19 6.81 -6.98
C ARG A 193 20.93 8.13 -6.78
N ARG A 194 20.72 8.83 -5.66
CA ARG A 194 21.44 10.07 -5.32
C ARG A 194 22.93 9.80 -5.12
N SER A 195 23.27 8.79 -4.32
CA SER A 195 24.68 8.44 -4.05
C SER A 195 25.45 8.00 -5.31
N ARG A 196 24.76 7.50 -6.35
CA ARG A 196 25.40 7.18 -7.64
C ARG A 196 25.62 8.39 -8.55
N ARG A 197 24.94 9.51 -8.28
CA ARG A 197 25.03 10.75 -9.07
C ARG A 197 26.03 11.75 -8.49
N ASP A 198 26.33 11.66 -7.19
CA ASP A 198 27.35 12.45 -6.50
C ASP A 198 28.63 11.61 -6.28
N PRO A 199 29.61 11.63 -7.21
CA PRO A 199 30.93 11.03 -7.02
C PRO A 199 31.84 11.83 -6.09
#